data_AF-A0A173TAX3-F1
#
_entry.id   AF-A0A173TAX3-F1
#
_cell.length_a   1.000
_cell.length_b   1.000
_cell.length_c   1.000
_cell.angle_alpha   90.00
_cell.angle_beta   90.00
_cell.angle_gamma   90.00
#
_symmetry.space_group_name_H-M   'P 1'
#
loop_
_entity.id
_entity.type
_entity.pdbx_description
1 polymer ?
#
loop_
_entity_poly.entity_id
_entity_poly.type
_entity_poly.pdbx_seq_one_letter_code
_entity_poly.pdbx_strand_id
1 'polypeptide(L)'
;MKELNTSELLNKEMWFHPLDEFMVEQGYYSVLGDDDVISDIKQNKSVVYTDTMSNECKVKIDFDIVINNGVDETEEAFILKITKIETY
;
A
#
# COMPACT_ATOMS: atom_id res chain seq x y z
N MET A 1 -15.82 0.46 -13.92
CA MET A 1 -14.88 0.43 -12.79
C MET A 1 -15.67 0.10 -11.55
N LYS A 2 -15.21 -0.86 -10.75
CA LYS A 2 -15.77 -1.08 -9.41
C LYS A 2 -15.22 0.06 -8.55
N GLU A 3 -16.08 0.83 -7.89
CA GLU A 3 -15.60 1.83 -6.94
C GLU A 3 -14.83 1.11 -5.85
N LEU A 4 -13.57 1.48 -5.66
CA LEU A 4 -12.73 0.92 -4.61
C LEU A 4 -13.31 1.38 -3.26
N ASN A 5 -13.93 0.48 -2.51
CA ASN A 5 -14.48 0.82 -1.19
C ASN A 5 -13.35 0.87 -0.16
N THR A 6 -12.64 2.00 -0.12
CA THR A 6 -11.49 2.24 0.77
C THR A 6 -11.88 2.71 2.16
N SER A 7 -13.17 3.00 2.38
CA SER A 7 -13.71 3.49 3.65
C SER A 7 -13.42 2.56 4.83
N GLU A 8 -13.36 1.25 4.57
CA GLU A 8 -13.10 0.21 5.58
C GLU A 8 -11.62 0.03 5.92
N LEU A 9 -10.74 0.64 5.11
CA LEU A 9 -9.29 0.58 5.30
C LEU A 9 -8.79 1.71 6.20
N LEU A 10 -9.49 2.84 6.24
CA LEU A 10 -9.06 4.02 6.99
C LEU A 10 -8.98 3.71 8.50
N ASN A 11 -7.88 4.15 9.14
CA ASN A 11 -7.54 3.88 10.54
C ASN A 11 -7.35 2.41 10.93
N LYS A 12 -7.35 1.49 9.96
CA LYS A 12 -7.14 0.07 10.21
C LYS A 12 -5.65 -0.25 10.25
N GLU A 13 -5.28 -1.08 11.22
CA GLU A 13 -3.94 -1.63 11.36
C GLU A 13 -3.90 -2.99 10.65
N MET A 14 -2.96 -3.15 9.73
CA MET A 14 -2.75 -4.40 9.00
C MET A 14 -1.32 -4.53 8.51
N TRP A 15 -0.95 -5.74 8.14
CA TRP A 15 0.30 -5.98 7.43
C TRP A 15 0.24 -5.37 6.03
N PHE A 16 1.39 -4.93 5.52
CA PHE A 16 1.49 -4.39 4.17
C PHE A 16 1.06 -5.42 3.10
N HIS A 17 1.46 -6.68 3.25
CA HIS A 17 1.16 -7.73 2.27
C HIS A 17 -0.36 -7.96 2.04
N PRO A 18 -1.22 -8.12 3.07
CA PRO A 18 -2.68 -8.13 2.90
C PRO A 18 -3.29 -6.87 2.29
N LEU A 19 -2.71 -5.68 2.54
CA LEU A 19 -3.16 -4.45 1.88
C LEU A 19 -2.86 -4.54 0.38
N ASP A 20 -1.67 -4.99 0.04
CA ASP A 20 -1.22 -5.09 -1.34
C ASP A 20 -2.02 -6.13 -2.13
N GLU A 21 -2.20 -7.33 -1.56
CA GLU A 21 -3.07 -8.38 -2.12
C GLU A 21 -4.50 -7.86 -2.36
N PHE A 22 -5.07 -7.13 -1.38
CA PHE A 22 -6.39 -6.52 -1.54
C PHE A 22 -6.41 -5.57 -2.75
N MET A 23 -5.41 -4.69 -2.90
CA MET A 23 -5.36 -3.75 -4.02
C MET A 23 -5.22 -4.47 -5.37
N VAL A 24 -4.43 -5.56 -5.42
CA VAL A 24 -4.30 -6.44 -6.59
C VAL A 24 -5.63 -7.09 -6.97
N GLU A 25 -6.40 -7.60 -6.01
CA GLU A 25 -7.74 -8.13 -6.26
C GLU A 25 -8.72 -7.09 -6.81
N GLN A 26 -8.50 -5.81 -6.49
CA GLN A 26 -9.30 -4.70 -7.01
C GLN A 26 -8.81 -4.19 -8.38
N GLY A 27 -7.76 -4.79 -8.95
CA GLY A 27 -7.22 -4.45 -10.26
C GLY A 27 -6.17 -3.34 -10.24
N TYR A 28 -5.53 -3.11 -9.08
CA TYR A 28 -4.43 -2.17 -8.93
C TYR A 28 -3.12 -2.89 -8.66
N TYR A 29 -2.00 -2.29 -9.03
CA TYR A 29 -0.69 -2.80 -8.65
C TYR A 29 0.17 -1.67 -8.12
N SER A 30 0.95 -1.96 -7.10
CA SER A 30 2.04 -1.15 -6.61
C SER A 30 3.31 -1.58 -7.37
N VAL A 31 4.26 -0.66 -7.61
CA VAL A 31 5.50 -0.97 -8.34
C VAL A 31 6.50 -1.66 -7.39
N LEU A 32 6.10 -2.75 -6.73
CA LEU A 32 6.90 -3.44 -5.70
C LEU A 32 8.00 -4.37 -6.25
N GLY A 33 8.38 -4.22 -7.52
CA GLY A 33 9.32 -5.13 -8.17
C GLY A 33 10.77 -4.98 -7.70
N ASP A 34 11.11 -3.88 -7.02
CA ASP A 34 12.48 -3.56 -6.61
C ASP A 34 12.54 -3.31 -5.09
N ASP A 35 13.54 -3.87 -4.41
CA ASP A 35 13.79 -3.70 -2.97
C ASP A 35 13.83 -2.21 -2.57
N ASP A 36 14.36 -1.35 -3.45
CA ASP A 36 14.44 0.10 -3.23
C ASP A 36 13.04 0.75 -3.05
N VAL A 37 11.99 0.17 -3.63
CA VAL A 37 10.64 0.73 -3.57
C VAL A 37 10.01 0.56 -2.19
N ILE A 38 10.28 -0.55 -1.49
CA ILE A 38 9.76 -0.74 -0.12
C ILE A 38 10.43 0.27 0.83
N SER A 39 11.73 0.46 0.68
CA SER A 39 12.48 1.47 1.43
C SER A 39 11.91 2.88 1.21
N ASP A 40 11.60 3.25 -0.03
CA ASP A 40 10.93 4.51 -0.37
C ASP A 40 9.52 4.60 0.22
N ILE A 41 8.73 3.51 0.16
CA ILE A 41 7.38 3.45 0.74
C ILE A 41 7.43 3.69 2.25
N LYS A 42 8.41 3.11 2.96
CA LYS A 42 8.60 3.31 4.39
C LYS A 42 9.07 4.72 4.74
N GLN A 43 10.00 5.26 3.95
CA GLN A 43 10.53 6.61 4.15
C GLN A 43 9.44 7.67 3.92
N ASN A 44 8.69 7.54 2.83
CA ASN A 44 7.59 8.45 2.49
C ASN A 44 6.33 8.17 3.30
N LYS A 45 6.24 6.99 3.93
CA LYS A 45 5.06 6.45 4.61
C LYS A 45 3.81 6.48 3.74
N SER A 46 4.00 6.18 2.46
CA SER A 46 2.93 6.21 1.47
C SER A 46 3.20 5.23 0.35
N VAL A 47 2.15 4.65 -0.20
CA VAL A 47 2.21 3.77 -1.37
C VAL A 47 1.25 4.27 -2.44
N VAL A 48 1.69 4.21 -3.70
CA VAL A 48 0.89 4.59 -4.87
C VAL A 48 0.55 3.32 -5.66
N TYR A 49 -0.71 3.24 -6.05
CA TYR A 49 -1.29 2.13 -6.78
C TYR A 49 -1.74 2.60 -8.16
N THR A 50 -1.32 1.83 -9.16
CA THR A 50 -1.60 2.05 -10.57
C THR A 50 -2.71 1.11 -11.02
N ASP A 51 -3.70 1.64 -11.72
CA ASP A 51 -4.79 0.84 -12.29
C ASP A 51 -4.27 0.00 -13.46
N THR A 52 -4.51 -1.30 -13.42
CA THR A 52 -3.99 -2.26 -14.42
C THR A 52 -4.55 -2.05 -15.84
N MET A 53 -5.72 -1.41 -15.96
CA MET A 53 -6.41 -1.23 -17.24
C MET A 53 -5.97 0.04 -17.97
N SER A 54 -5.83 1.14 -17.22
CA SER A 54 -5.45 2.46 -17.72
C SER A 54 -3.95 2.73 -17.62
N ASN A 55 -3.24 1.98 -16.78
CA ASN A 55 -1.84 2.20 -16.45
C ASN A 55 -1.56 3.59 -15.85
N GLU A 56 -2.56 4.19 -15.22
CA GLU A 56 -2.48 5.49 -14.55
C GLU A 56 -2.44 5.30 -13.02
N CYS A 57 -1.67 6.15 -12.33
CA CYS A 57 -1.71 6.22 -10.88
C CYS A 57 -3.09 6.73 -10.44
N LYS A 58 -3.84 5.89 -9.74
CA LYS A 58 -5.24 6.19 -9.37
C LYS A 58 -5.45 6.26 -7.87
N VAL A 59 -4.60 5.63 -7.08
CA VAL A 59 -4.78 5.60 -5.62
C VAL A 59 -3.46 5.86 -4.93
N LYS A 60 -3.47 6.72 -3.93
CA LYS A 60 -2.37 6.92 -2.99
C LYS A 60 -2.88 6.63 -1.58
N ILE A 61 -2.14 5.83 -0.83
CA ILE A 61 -2.44 5.49 0.55
C ILE A 61 -1.29 6.02 1.41
N ASP A 62 -1.59 6.97 2.28
CA ASP A 62 -0.68 7.39 3.35
C ASP A 62 -0.96 6.55 4.60
N PHE A 63 0.09 6.19 5.32
CA PHE A 63 -0.02 5.36 6.51
C PHE A 63 1.04 5.76 7.54
N ASP A 64 0.95 5.19 8.74
CA ASP A 64 2.05 5.18 9.71
C ASP A 64 2.51 3.75 9.93
N ILE A 65 3.82 3.56 10.12
CA ILE A 65 4.38 2.25 10.48
C ILE A 65 4.18 2.07 11.99
N VAL A 66 3.36 1.09 12.37
CA VAL A 66 3.07 0.73 13.77
C VAL A 66 4.15 -0.20 14.29
N ILE A 67 4.49 -1.22 13.51
CA ILE A 67 5.57 -2.17 13.78
C ILE A 67 6.39 -2.30 12.50
N ASN A 68 7.68 -1.97 12.56
CA ASN A 68 8.58 -2.16 11.42
C ASN A 68 9.14 -3.59 11.43
N ASN A 69 9.64 -4.03 10.28
CA ASN A 69 10.30 -5.32 10.14
C ASN A 69 11.56 -5.42 11.02
N GLY A 70 11.87 -6.63 11.48
CA GLY A 70 13.12 -7.00 12.11
C GLY A 70 14.28 -7.14 11.10
N VAL A 71 15.51 -7.27 11.63
CA VAL A 71 16.74 -7.40 10.82
C VAL A 71 16.76 -8.70 10.00
N ASP A 72 16.10 -9.75 10.49
CA ASP A 72 16.01 -11.06 9.84
C ASP A 72 14.70 -11.25 9.03
N GLU A 73 13.89 -10.19 8.88
CA GLU A 73 12.61 -10.22 8.17
C GLU A 73 12.69 -9.49 6.83
N THR A 74 11.82 -9.85 5.88
CA THR A 74 11.71 -9.15 4.60
C THR A 74 11.30 -7.70 4.81
N GLU A 75 11.72 -6.79 3.92
CA GLU A 75 11.40 -5.37 4.10
C GLU A 75 9.90 -5.11 4.11
N GLU A 76 9.11 -5.88 3.38
CA GLU A 76 7.64 -5.79 3.35
C GLU A 76 6.94 -6.29 4.62
N ALA A 77 7.65 -6.95 5.55
CA ALA A 77 7.11 -7.47 6.79
C ALA A 77 6.90 -6.38 7.85
N PHE A 78 6.09 -5.37 7.55
CA PHE A 78 5.71 -4.31 8.50
C PHE A 78 4.20 -4.18 8.64
N ILE A 79 3.79 -3.74 9.83
CA ILE A 79 2.41 -3.36 10.15
C ILE A 79 2.27 -1.87 9.96
N LEU A 80 1.26 -1.49 9.18
CA LEU A 80 0.90 -0.12 8.92
C LEU A 80 -0.49 0.20 9.45
N LYS A 81 -0.72 1.48 9.73
CA LYS A 81 -2.04 2.06 10.00
C LYS A 81 -2.35 3.09 8.93
N ILE A 82 -3.42 2.87 8.18
CA ILE A 82 -3.79 3.79 7.10
C ILE A 82 -4.31 5.10 7.69
N THR A 83 -3.70 6.21 7.33
CA THR A 83 -4.03 7.55 7.82
C THR A 83 -4.82 8.34 6.80
N LYS A 84 -4.60 8.10 5.50
CA LYS A 84 -5.28 8.81 4.42
C LYS A 84 -5.29 7.98 3.14
N ILE A 85 -6.35 8.15 2.36
CA ILE A 85 -6.52 7.52 1.06
C ILE A 85 -6.98 8.61 0.08
N GLU A 86 -6.25 8.77 -1.01
CA GLU A 86 -6.53 9.72 -2.09
C GLU A 86 -6.74 8.96 -3.39
N THR A 87 -7.80 9.28 -4.12
CA THR A 87 -8.09 8.71 -5.45
C THR A 87 -8.12 9.80 -6.51
N TYR A 88 -7.51 9.55 -7.68
CA TYR A 88 -7.33 10.51 -8.78
C TYR A 88 -8.25 10.26 -9.97
#